data_AF-A0A957E870-F1
#
_entry.id   AF-A0A957E870-F1
#
_cell.length_a   1.000
_cell.length_b   1.000
_cell.length_c   1.000
_cell.angle_alpha   90.00
_cell.angle_beta   90.00
_cell.angle_gamma   90.00
#
_symmetry.space_group_name_H-M   'P 1'
#
loop_
_entity.id
_entity.type
_entity.pdbx_description
1 polymer ?
#
loop_
_entity_poly.entity_id
_entity_poly.type
_entity_poly.pdbx_seq_one_letter_code
_entity_poly.pdbx_strand_id
1 'polypeptide(L)'
;MTVAASGLILGFLLATAYGAGFHVLVGGPARRIILYLAAAWIGFAIGHFIGDLINLNWLRLGALQLFSGSVGAWIALILSKWLAGDTAVADPE
;
A
#
# COMPACT_ATOMS: atom_id res chain seq x y z
N MET A 1 12.56 22.36 -4.44
CA MET A 1 11.38 21.64 -4.96
C MET A 1 11.69 20.25 -5.53
N THR A 2 12.93 19.94 -5.93
CA THR A 2 13.30 18.65 -6.55
C THR A 2 13.28 17.45 -5.59
N VAL A 3 13.73 17.63 -4.34
CA VAL A 3 13.80 16.54 -3.33
C VAL A 3 12.42 15.98 -2.98
N ALA A 4 11.38 16.82 -2.95
CA ALA A 4 10.01 16.39 -2.71
C ALA A 4 9.46 15.56 -3.89
N ALA A 5 9.81 15.92 -5.12
CA ALA A 5 9.36 15.18 -6.31
C ALA A 5 9.94 13.76 -6.36
N SER A 6 11.23 13.60 -6.06
CA SER A 6 11.88 12.27 -6.05
C SER A 6 11.31 11.35 -4.96
N GLY A 7 10.98 11.88 -3.78
CA GLY A 7 10.37 11.12 -2.70
C GLY A 7 8.96 10.63 -3.04
N LEU A 8 8.14 11.49 -3.66
CA LEU A 8 6.80 11.11 -4.14
C LEU A 8 6.87 10.01 -5.20
N ILE A 9 7.76 10.16 -6.19
CA ILE A 9 7.95 9.15 -7.25
C ILE A 9 8.38 7.82 -6.64
N LEU A 10 9.37 7.82 -5.74
CA LEU A 10 9.83 6.60 -5.08
C LEU A 10 8.73 5.95 -4.23
N GLY A 11 8.00 6.74 -3.44
CA GLY A 11 6.87 6.23 -2.64
C GLY A 11 5.78 5.60 -3.50
N PHE A 12 5.43 6.26 -4.61
CA PHE A 12 4.45 5.74 -5.56
C PHE A 12 4.93 4.45 -6.26
N LEU A 13 6.21 4.38 -6.66
CA LEU A 13 6.81 3.19 -7.25
C LEU A 13 6.81 2.01 -6.26
N LEU A 14 7.21 2.24 -5.01
CA LEU A 14 7.20 1.21 -3.97
C LEU A 14 5.79 0.70 -3.68
N ALA A 15 4.84 1.61 -3.50
CA ALA A 15 3.46 1.23 -3.24
C ALA A 15 2.84 0.48 -4.43
N THR A 16 3.18 0.86 -5.67
CA THR A 16 2.79 0.11 -6.88
C THR A 16 3.42 -1.28 -6.89
N ALA A 17 4.71 -1.40 -6.59
CA ALA A 17 5.41 -2.68 -6.53
C ALA A 17 4.81 -3.61 -5.46
N TYR A 18 4.44 -3.09 -4.29
CA TYR A 18 3.74 -3.85 -3.26
C TYR A 18 2.37 -4.33 -3.72
N GLY A 19 1.54 -3.45 -4.30
CA GLY A 19 0.21 -3.84 -4.78
C GLY A 19 0.25 -4.86 -5.93
N ALA A 20 1.12 -4.65 -6.91
CA ALA A 20 1.32 -5.58 -8.02
C ALA A 20 1.92 -6.92 -7.54
N GLY A 21 2.94 -6.87 -6.69
CA GLY A 21 3.56 -8.06 -6.10
C GLY A 21 2.56 -8.87 -5.27
N PHE A 22 1.75 -8.20 -4.44
CA PHE A 22 0.70 -8.85 -3.68
C PHE A 22 -0.36 -9.51 -4.57
N HIS A 23 -0.77 -8.85 -5.67
CA HIS A 23 -1.67 -9.47 -6.65
C HIS A 23 -1.08 -10.74 -7.27
N VAL A 24 0.20 -10.73 -7.63
CA VAL A 24 0.89 -11.90 -8.19
C VAL A 24 0.99 -13.03 -7.16
N LEU A 25 1.30 -12.72 -5.90
CA LEU A 25 1.44 -13.70 -4.82
C LEU A 25 0.10 -14.34 -4.42
N VAL A 26 -0.98 -13.55 -4.38
CA VAL A 26 -2.32 -14.02 -3.98
C VAL A 26 -3.09 -14.62 -5.15
N GLY A 27 -2.81 -14.17 -6.37
CA GLY A 27 -3.56 -14.53 -7.58
C GLY A 27 -4.94 -13.86 -7.66
N GLY A 28 -5.79 -14.40 -8.55
CA GLY A 28 -7.15 -13.93 -8.78
C GLY A 28 -7.33 -13.17 -10.11
N PRO A 29 -8.56 -12.70 -10.40
CA PRO A 29 -8.86 -12.05 -11.67
C PRO A 29 -8.13 -10.72 -11.83
N ALA A 30 -7.72 -10.41 -13.07
CA ALA A 30 -6.97 -9.20 -13.41
C ALA A 30 -7.61 -7.90 -12.89
N ARG A 31 -8.95 -7.82 -12.82
CA ARG A 31 -9.65 -6.65 -12.27
C ARG A 31 -9.28 -6.32 -10.81
N ARG A 32 -8.83 -7.31 -10.03
CA ARG A 32 -8.44 -7.11 -8.62
C ARG A 32 -7.12 -6.36 -8.48
N ILE A 33 -6.32 -6.24 -9.55
CA ILE A 33 -5.07 -5.47 -9.49
C ILE A 33 -5.33 -4.01 -9.11
N ILE A 34 -6.43 -3.42 -9.60
CA ILE A 34 -6.79 -2.02 -9.32
C ILE A 34 -7.08 -1.83 -7.83
N LEU A 35 -7.79 -2.79 -7.21
CA LEU A 35 -8.05 -2.77 -5.77
C LEU A 35 -6.76 -2.81 -4.97
N TYR A 36 -5.84 -3.73 -5.30
CA TYR A 36 -4.58 -3.88 -4.56
C TYR A 36 -3.64 -2.70 -4.76
N LEU A 37 -3.57 -2.11 -5.97
CA LEU A 37 -2.81 -0.89 -6.21
C LEU A 37 -3.36 0.28 -5.40
N ALA A 38 -4.67 0.53 -5.45
CA ALA A 38 -5.29 1.59 -4.67
C ALA A 38 -5.10 1.40 -3.16
N ALA A 39 -5.28 0.18 -2.67
CA ALA A 39 -5.07 -0.16 -1.25
C ALA A 39 -3.62 0.09 -0.83
N ALA A 40 -2.63 -0.34 -1.63
CA ALA A 40 -1.22 -0.12 -1.34
C ALA A 40 -0.86 1.37 -1.35
N TRP A 41 -1.37 2.16 -2.30
CA TRP A 41 -1.13 3.61 -2.34
C TRP A 41 -1.69 4.33 -1.12
N ILE A 42 -2.96 4.06 -0.78
CA ILE A 42 -3.62 4.67 0.38
C ILE A 42 -2.93 4.24 1.67
N GLY A 43 -2.67 2.95 1.85
CA GLY A 43 -1.97 2.42 3.01
C GLY A 43 -0.56 3.00 3.15
N PHE A 44 0.18 3.13 2.04
CA PHE A 44 1.51 3.72 2.06
C PHE A 44 1.47 5.20 2.46
N ALA A 45 0.56 5.98 1.89
CA ALA A 45 0.41 7.40 2.22
C ALA A 45 0.06 7.58 3.71
N ILE A 46 -0.93 6.84 4.22
CA ILE A 46 -1.31 6.89 5.64
C ILE A 46 -0.13 6.49 6.54
N GLY A 47 0.52 5.37 6.24
CA GLY A 47 1.69 4.91 6.98
C GLY A 47 2.82 5.95 6.97
N HIS A 48 3.09 6.59 5.83
CA HIS A 48 4.08 7.65 5.74
C HIS A 48 3.76 8.84 6.65
N PHE A 49 2.52 9.34 6.62
CA PHE A 49 2.09 10.46 7.48
C PHE A 49 2.12 10.10 8.97
N ILE A 50 1.72 8.87 9.34
CA ILE A 50 1.83 8.39 10.72
C ILE A 50 3.30 8.36 11.16
N GLY A 51 4.19 7.86 10.30
CA GLY A 51 5.62 7.81 10.57
C GLY A 51 6.22 9.19 10.81
N ASP A 52 5.80 10.18 10.03
CA ASP A 52 6.21 11.57 10.24
C ASP A 52 5.61 12.18 11.51
N LEU A 53 4.34 11.92 11.81
CA LEU A 53 3.66 12.42 13.00
C LEU A 53 4.35 11.96 14.29
N ILE A 54 4.80 10.71 14.34
CA ILE A 54 5.50 10.14 15.49
C ILE A 54 7.03 10.35 15.45
N ASN A 55 7.54 11.12 14.48
CA ASN A 55 8.97 11.36 14.26
C ASN A 55 9.80 10.07 14.16
N LEU A 56 9.27 9.08 13.44
CA LEU A 56 9.95 7.82 13.22
C LEU A 56 11.22 8.06 12.40
N ASN A 57 12.36 7.56 12.89
CA ASN A 57 13.66 7.69 12.20
C ASN A 57 14.11 6.40 11.51
N TRP A 58 13.32 5.33 11.60
CA TRP A 58 13.63 4.03 11.00
C TRP A 58 13.32 4.01 9.51
N LEU A 59 14.33 3.62 8.69
CA LEU A 59 14.28 3.60 7.22
C LEU A 59 13.68 4.90 6.63
N ARG A 60 14.12 6.05 7.14
CA ARG A 60 13.76 7.34 6.57
C ARG A 60 14.73 7.69 5.44
N LEU A 61 14.20 8.01 4.27
CA LEU A 61 14.99 8.43 3.11
C LEU A 61 14.58 9.84 2.71
N GLY A 62 15.39 10.82 3.11
CA GLY A 62 15.02 12.23 2.97
C GLY A 62 13.72 12.55 3.72
N ALA A 63 12.71 12.99 2.99
CA ALA A 63 11.38 13.26 3.54
C ALA A 63 10.47 12.02 3.55
N LEU A 64 10.89 10.87 3.00
CA LEU A 64 10.03 9.70 2.82
C LEU A 64 10.20 8.70 3.98
N GLN A 65 9.09 8.25 4.57
CA GLN A 65 9.08 7.23 5.63
C GLN A 65 8.88 5.84 5.04
N LEU A 66 9.97 5.15 4.67
CA LEU A 66 9.89 3.86 3.99
C LEU A 66 9.32 2.77 4.91
N PHE A 67 9.74 2.73 6.17
CA PHE A 67 9.28 1.70 7.10
C PHE A 67 7.77 1.81 7.34
N SER A 68 7.33 2.95 7.87
CA SER A 68 5.93 3.15 8.24
C SER A 68 5.01 3.14 7.01
N GLY A 69 5.45 3.71 5.87
CA GLY A 69 4.72 3.60 4.60
C GLY A 69 4.57 2.16 4.15
N SER A 70 5.64 1.35 4.21
CA SER A 70 5.56 -0.07 3.83
C SER A 70 4.60 -0.83 4.75
N VAL A 71 4.70 -0.65 6.08
CA VAL A 71 3.79 -1.27 7.05
C VAL A 71 2.33 -0.91 6.74
N GLY A 72 2.04 0.37 6.52
CA GLY A 72 0.70 0.83 6.16
C GLY A 72 0.17 0.20 4.86
N ALA A 73 1.02 0.09 3.83
CA ALA A 73 0.67 -0.54 2.57
C ALA A 73 0.30 -2.02 2.74
N TRP A 74 1.13 -2.79 3.48
CA TRP A 74 0.89 -4.20 3.73
C TRP A 74 -0.38 -4.44 4.55
N ILE A 75 -0.65 -3.61 5.57
CA ILE A 75 -1.90 -3.67 6.34
C ILE A 75 -3.11 -3.44 5.41
N ALA A 76 -3.08 -2.38 4.59
CA ALA A 76 -4.18 -2.07 3.69
C ALA A 76 -4.41 -3.18 2.63
N LEU A 77 -3.35 -3.79 2.12
CA LEU A 77 -3.43 -4.92 1.19
C LEU A 77 -4.12 -6.13 1.83
N ILE A 78 -3.71 -6.52 3.03
CA ILE A 78 -4.30 -7.65 3.76
C ILE A 78 -5.78 -7.38 4.04
N LEU A 79 -6.13 -6.17 4.51
CA LEU A 79 -7.51 -5.77 4.75
C LEU A 79 -8.35 -5.78 3.47
N SER A 80 -7.81 -5.26 2.36
CA SER A 80 -8.52 -5.25 1.07
C SER A 80 -8.80 -6.66 0.55
N LYS A 81 -7.88 -7.61 0.75
CA LYS A 81 -8.08 -9.02 0.40
C LYS A 81 -9.18 -9.65 1.24
N TRP A 82 -9.20 -9.38 2.54
CA TRP A 82 -10.22 -9.90 3.45
C TRP A 82 -11.60 -9.39 3.05
N LEU A 83 -11.75 -8.07 2.90
CA LEU A 83 -13.01 -7.43 2.52
C LEU A 83 -13.53 -7.91 1.15
N ALA A 84 -12.65 -8.11 0.17
CA ALA A 84 -13.03 -8.62 -1.15
C ALA A 84 -13.26 -10.15 -1.17
N GLY A 85 -12.79 -10.88 -0.14
CA GLY A 85 -13.04 -12.30 0.04
C GLY A 85 -14.43 -12.56 0.64
N ASP A 86 -14.86 -11.73 1.59
CA ASP A 86 -16.14 -11.88 2.28
C ASP A 86 -17.35 -11.69 1.35
N THR A 87 -17.21 -10.89 0.29
CA THR A 87 -18.26 -10.71 -0.74
C THR A 87 -18.57 -11.96 -1.58
N ALA A 88 -17.82 -13.05 -1.43
CA ALA A 88 -18.06 -14.32 -2.13
C ALA A 88 -19.02 -15.27 -1.38
N VAL A 89 -19.40 -14.96 -0.13
CA VAL A 89 -20.32 -15.77 0.70
C VAL A 89 -21.70 -15.11 0.75
N ALA A 90 -22.22 -14.71 -0.41
CA ALA A 90 -23.56 -14.12 -0.53
C ALA A 90 -24.26 -14.61 -1.80
N ASP A 91 -24.29 -15.94 -2.00
CA ASP A 91 -25.30 -16.59 -2.83
C ASP A 91 -26.16 -17.45 -1.89
N PRO A 92 -27.41 -17.05 -1.58
CA PRO A 92 -28.43 -17.98 -1.12
C PRO A 92 -28.95 -18.77 -2.33
N GLU A 93 -28.90 -20.11 -2.22
CA GLU A 93 -29.48 -21.07 -3.17
C GLU A 93 -30.97 -20.81 -3.47
#